data_AF-A0A8J4QID7-F1
#
_entry.id   AF-A0A8J4QID7-F1
#
_cell.length_a   1.000
_cell.length_b   1.000
_cell.length_c   1.000
_cell.angle_alpha   90.00
_cell.angle_beta   90.00
_cell.angle_gamma   90.00
#
_symmetry.space_group_name_H-M   'P 1'
#
loop_
_entity.id
_entity.type
_entity.pdbx_description
1 polymer ?
#
loop_
_entity_poly.entity_id
_entity_poly.type
_entity_poly.pdbx_seq_one_letter_code
_entity_poly.pdbx_strand_id
1 'polypeptide(L)'
;MSLRRRRRQRLVRIKVQKLKSIVPGGHGLQLDSLFVHTASYILRLRLQVYEHKRQPVKFTGNYMQLPFSSFCTSCEFLQRRLWNFSL
;
A
#
# COMPACT_ATOMS: atom_id res chain seq x y z
N MET A 1 23.73 -4.50 22.45
CA MET A 1 22.86 -4.39 21.23
C MET A 1 23.71 -4.53 19.96
N SER A 2 23.36 -5.43 19.04
CA SER A 2 24.16 -5.70 17.83
C SER A 2 24.13 -4.57 16.78
N LEU A 3 25.25 -4.38 16.06
CA LEU A 3 25.40 -3.37 15.00
C LEU A 3 24.35 -3.49 13.88
N ARG A 4 23.92 -4.72 13.57
CA ARG A 4 22.88 -5.00 12.57
C ARG A 4 21.53 -4.38 12.93
N ARG A 5 21.15 -4.40 14.22
CA ARG A 5 19.88 -3.85 14.70
C ARG A 5 19.85 -2.32 14.59
N ARG A 6 20.97 -1.65 14.90
CA ARG A 6 21.13 -0.19 14.75
C ARG A 6 20.99 0.26 13.29
N ARG A 7 21.60 -0.46 12.34
CA ARG A 7 21.48 -0.16 10.90
C ARG A 7 20.03 -0.27 10.41
N ARG A 8 19.31 -1.33 10.80
CA ARG A 8 17.89 -1.49 10.44
C ARG A 8 17.01 -0.37 10.98
N GLN A 9 17.18 0.02 12.23
CA GLN A 9 16.43 1.13 12.83
C GLN A 9 16.67 2.46 12.10
N ARG A 10 17.93 2.74 11.72
CA ARG A 10 18.26 3.94 10.93
C ARG A 10 17.54 3.95 9.57
N LEU A 11 17.55 2.82 8.87
CA LEU A 11 16.86 2.69 7.58
C LEU A 11 15.34 2.86 7.71
N VAL A 12 14.74 2.29 8.76
CA VAL A 12 13.30 2.45 9.03
C VAL A 12 12.96 3.92 9.24
N ARG A 13 13.74 4.65 10.04
CA ARG A 13 13.54 6.10 10.26
C ARG A 13 13.61 6.90 8.95
N ILE A 14 14.59 6.61 8.09
CA ILE A 14 14.72 7.26 6.77
C ILE A 14 13.49 6.97 5.90
N LYS A 15 13.02 5.71 5.88
CA LYS A 15 11.83 5.34 5.10
C LYS A 15 10.56 6.02 5.62
N VAL A 16 10.39 6.12 6.93
CA VAL A 16 9.25 6.81 7.54
C VAL A 16 9.30 8.31 7.23
N GLN A 17 10.47 8.94 7.30
CA GLN A 17 10.61 10.35 6.90
C GLN A 17 10.24 10.56 5.43
N LYS A 18 10.71 9.70 4.53
CA LYS A 18 10.32 9.75 3.12
C LYS A 18 8.82 9.54 2.92
N LEU A 19 8.21 8.65 3.70
CA LEU A 19 6.77 8.43 3.63
C LEU A 19 6.00 9.69 4.03
N LYS A 20 6.42 10.37 5.11
CA LYS A 20 5.80 11.63 5.56
C LYS A 20 5.85 12.74 4.53
N SER A 21 6.90 12.81 3.71
CA SER A 21 7.02 13.83 2.65
C SER A 21 6.19 13.51 1.41
N ILE A 22 5.95 12.23 1.12
CA ILE A 22 5.17 11.81 -0.06
C ILE A 22 3.67 11.87 0.20
N VAL A 23 3.26 11.53 1.43
CA VAL A 23 1.83 11.48 1.78
C VAL A 23 1.36 12.89 2.16
N PRO A 24 0.36 13.45 1.46
CA PRO A 24 -0.16 14.77 1.79
C PRO A 24 -0.77 14.76 3.19
N GLY A 25 -0.38 15.73 4.02
CA GLY A 25 -0.76 15.76 5.44
C GLY A 25 -0.03 14.74 6.33
N GLY A 26 1.03 14.09 5.84
CA GLY A 26 1.82 13.12 6.60
C GLY A 26 2.75 13.72 7.66
N HIS A 27 3.07 15.02 7.55
CA HIS A 27 3.87 15.73 8.55
C HIS A 27 3.11 15.86 9.87
N GLY A 28 3.78 15.61 10.99
CA GLY A 28 3.16 15.68 12.33
C GLY A 28 2.39 14.42 12.78
N LEU A 29 2.06 13.50 11.87
CA LEU A 29 1.37 12.26 12.26
C LEU A 29 2.29 11.30 13.03
N GLN A 30 1.72 10.64 14.06
CA GLN A 30 2.31 9.47 14.69
C GLN A 30 2.41 8.31 13.69
N LEU A 31 3.29 7.32 13.94
CA LEU A 31 3.52 6.24 12.97
C LEU A 31 2.25 5.45 12.64
N ASP A 32 1.46 5.09 13.65
CA ASP A 32 0.28 4.26 13.45
C ASP A 32 -0.77 4.98 12.60
N SER A 33 -1.03 6.25 12.92
CA SER A 33 -1.91 7.12 12.14
C SER A 33 -1.36 7.38 10.73
N LEU A 34 -0.03 7.51 10.57
CA LEU A 34 0.61 7.69 9.27
C LEU A 34 0.35 6.50 8.36
N PHE A 35 0.43 5.26 8.87
CA PHE A 35 0.17 4.07 8.07
C PHE A 35 -1.29 3.97 7.64
N VAL A 36 -2.24 4.23 8.54
CA VAL A 36 -3.68 4.24 8.22
C VAL A 36 -3.97 5.31 7.16
N HIS A 37 -3.45 6.52 7.35
CA HIS A 37 -3.61 7.62 6.39
C HIS A 37 -3.00 7.29 5.02
N THR A 38 -1.83 6.63 5.02
CA THR A 38 -1.17 6.16 3.80
C THR A 38 -2.02 5.13 3.06
N ALA A 39 -2.64 4.18 3.76
CA ALA A 39 -3.52 3.17 3.14
C ALA A 39 -4.71 3.83 2.44
N SER A 40 -5.36 4.79 3.11
CA SER A 40 -6.44 5.58 2.54
C SER A 40 -6.00 6.40 1.32
N TYR A 41 -4.78 6.95 1.37
CA TYR A 41 -4.22 7.71 0.25
C TYR A 41 -3.92 6.83 -0.97
N ILE A 42 -3.32 5.64 -0.77
CA ILE A 42 -3.10 4.66 -1.85
C ILE A 42 -4.42 4.26 -2.50
N LEU A 43 -5.45 3.99 -1.69
CA LEU A 43 -6.78 3.64 -2.20
C LEU A 43 -7.34 4.76 -3.09
N ARG A 44 -7.27 6.01 -2.63
CA ARG A 44 -7.72 7.17 -3.40
C ARG A 44 -7.00 7.31 -4.74
N LEU A 45 -5.67 7.16 -4.74
CA LEU A 45 -4.87 7.23 -5.96
C LEU A 45 -5.26 6.11 -6.94
N ARG A 46 -5.47 4.89 -6.44
CA ARG A 46 -5.93 3.77 -7.27
C ARG A 46 -7.27 4.09 -7.93
N LEU A 47 -8.25 4.53 -7.15
CA LEU A 47 -9.56 4.91 -7.68
C LEU A 47 -9.46 5.99 -8.76
N GLN A 48 -8.67 7.04 -8.52
CA GLN A 48 -8.44 8.10 -9.52
C GLN A 48 -7.84 7.54 -10.81
N VAL A 49 -6.86 6.65 -10.71
CA VAL A 49 -6.25 6.01 -11.88
C VAL A 49 -7.25 5.09 -12.59
N TYR A 50 -8.09 4.34 -11.86
CA TYR A 50 -9.13 3.51 -12.47
C TYR A 50 -10.18 4.33 -13.22
N GLU A 51 -10.67 5.42 -12.63
CA GLU A 51 -11.62 6.31 -13.29
C GLU A 51 -10.99 7.00 -14.50
N HIS A 52 -9.73 7.43 -14.41
CA HIS A 52 -9.02 8.04 -15.55
C HIS A 52 -8.68 7.02 -16.65
N LYS A 53 -8.52 5.73 -16.31
CA LYS A 53 -8.22 4.66 -17.27
C LYS A 53 -9.47 3.96 -17.79
N ARG A 54 -10.68 4.36 -17.37
CA ARG A 54 -11.92 3.89 -17.96
C ARG A 54 -12.01 4.36 -19.41
N GLN A 55 -11.63 3.47 -20.33
CA GLN A 55 -12.29 3.42 -21.63
C GLN A 55 -13.78 3.11 -21.40
N PRO A 56 -14.70 3.66 -22.20
CA PRO A 56 -16.11 3.33 -22.08
C PRO A 56 -16.29 1.83 -22.31
N VAL A 57 -16.70 1.12 -21.27
CA VAL A 57 -17.12 -0.28 -21.38
C VAL A 57 -18.39 -0.26 -22.23
N LYS A 58 -18.28 -0.68 -23.49
CA LYS A 58 -19.44 -0.92 -24.33
C LYS A 58 -20.16 -2.12 -23.74
N PHE A 59 -21.23 -1.85 -23.01
CA PHE A 59 -22.16 -2.87 -22.53
C PHE A 59 -22.95 -3.41 -23.73
N THR A 60 -22.32 -4.30 -24.51
CA THR A 60 -23.07 -5.19 -25.38
C THR A 60 -23.56 -6.34 -24.52
N GLY A 61 -24.88 -6.46 -24.45
CA GLY A 61 -25.56 -7.47 -23.64
C GLY A 61 -25.08 -8.88 -23.93
N ASN A 62 -25.30 -9.70 -22.90
CA ASN A 62 -25.16 -11.15 -22.83
C ASN A 62 -23.76 -11.64 -22.38
N TYR A 63 -23.80 -12.31 -21.23
CA TYR A 63 -22.74 -13.05 -20.54
C TYR A 63 -21.76 -12.19 -19.73
N MET A 64 -22.12 -12.06 -18.45
CA MET A 64 -21.35 -11.53 -17.34
C MET A 64 -20.09 -12.39 -17.10
N GLN A 65 -19.09 -12.28 -17.97
CA GLN A 65 -17.72 -12.73 -17.70
C GLN A 65 -17.06 -11.66 -16.85
N LEU A 66 -17.07 -11.87 -15.53
CA LEU A 66 -16.23 -11.16 -14.58
C LEU A 66 -14.77 -11.61 -14.76
N PRO A 67 -13.81 -10.78 -15.19
CA PRO A 67 -12.40 -11.06 -14.96
C PRO A 67 -11.99 -10.38 -13.66
N PHE A 68 -12.54 -10.83 -12.52
CA PHE A 68 -12.06 -10.43 -11.19
C PHE A 68 -11.13 -11.51 -10.59
N SER A 69 -10.39 -12.24 -11.43
CA SER A 69 -9.33 -13.16 -10.97
C SER A 69 -7.92 -12.55 -11.01
N SER A 70 -7.79 -11.24 -11.23
CA SER A 70 -6.53 -10.52 -11.03
C SER A 70 -6.49 -9.82 -9.67
N PHE A 71 -6.98 -10.49 -8.62
CA PHE A 71 -6.61 -10.16 -7.25
C PHE A 71 -5.11 -10.39 -7.08
N CYS A 72 -4.36 -9.30 -7.27
CA CYS A 72 -3.08 -8.97 -6.68
C CYS A 72 -2.40 -10.13 -5.92
N THR A 73 -1.61 -10.94 -6.63
CA THR A 73 -0.60 -11.85 -6.03
C THR A 73 0.46 -11.10 -5.19
N SER A 74 0.41 -9.77 -5.16
CA SER A 74 1.24 -8.93 -4.29
C SER A 74 0.82 -8.96 -2.81
N CYS A 75 -0.41 -9.38 -2.48
CA CYS A 75 -0.85 -9.51 -1.08
C CYS A 75 -0.20 -10.71 -0.35
N GLU A 76 0.25 -11.75 -1.05
CA GLU A 76 0.95 -12.88 -0.41
C GLU A 76 2.33 -12.50 0.15
N PHE A 77 2.95 -11.43 -0.36
CA PHE A 77 4.28 -11.00 0.08
C PHE A 77 4.26 -10.31 1.45
N LEU A 78 3.10 -9.78 1.87
CA LEU A 78 2.91 -9.19 3.20
C LEU A 78 2.55 -10.24 4.26
N GLN A 79 1.91 -11.34 3.86
CA GLN A 79 1.55 -12.43 4.77
C GLN A 79 2.76 -13.29 5.19
N ARG A 80 3.73 -13.52 4.29
CA ARG A 80 4.95 -14.30 4.63
C ARG A 80 5.94 -13.57 5.54
N ARG A 81 5.87 -12.24 5.66
CA ARG A 81 6.82 -11.45 6.47
C ARG A 81 6.32 -11.13 7.88
N LEU A 82 5.02 -11.29 8.15
CA LEU A 82 4.43 -11.05 9.47
C LEU A 82 4.32 -12.31 10.34
N TRP A 83 4.52 -13.52 9.81
CA TRP A 83 4.47 -14.75 10.61
C TRP A 83 5.81 -15.16 11.28
N ASN A 84 6.94 -14.52 10.97
CA ASN A 84 8.26 -14.88 11.54
C ASN A 84 8.70 -13.96 12.69
N PHE A 85 7.76 -13.45 13.48
CA PHE A 85 8.05 -12.64 14.68
C PHE A 85 7.38 -13.16 15.95
N SER A 86 7.04 -14.46 15.98
CA SER A 86 6.68 -15.19 17.20
C SER A 86 7.37 -16.55 17.21
N LEU A 87 8.66 -16.54 17.57
CA LEU A 87 9.32 -17.44 18.55
C LEU A 87 10.76 -16.96 18.78
#